data_AF-A0A918ECR4-F1
#
_entry.id   AF-A0A918ECR4-F1
#
_cell.length_a   1.000
_cell.length_b   1.000
_cell.length_c   1.000
_cell.angle_alpha   90.00
_cell.angle_beta   90.00
_cell.angle_gamma   90.00
#
_symmetry.space_group_name_H-M   'P 1'
#
loop_
_entity.id
_entity.type
_entity.pdbx_description
1 polymer ?
#
loop_
_entity_poly.entity_id
_entity_poly.type
_entity_poly.pdbx_seq_one_letter_code
_entity_poly.pdbx_strand_id
1 'polypeptide(L)' 'MSDDVATTAQVLSTNIFDSAAEAIEAISAADVLGLGVRVSNRLVPDEESDDTFVEEWVVEILTSVPAVDEE' A
#
# COMPACT_ATOMS: atom_id res chain seq x y z
N MET A 1 16.74 -12.64 28.09
CA MET A 1 15.68 -13.18 27.22
C MET A 1 15.60 -12.20 26.06
N SER A 2 16.57 -12.27 25.15
CA SER A 2 16.54 -13.05 23.89
C SER A 2 15.43 -12.54 22.98
N ASP A 3 15.83 -11.68 22.05
CA ASP A 3 15.13 -11.21 20.85
C ASP A 3 14.15 -12.26 20.31
N ASP A 4 12.86 -11.99 20.47
CA ASP A 4 11.77 -12.68 19.78
C ASP A 4 10.70 -11.64 19.39
N VAL A 5 11.16 -10.51 18.82
CA VAL A 5 10.29 -9.69 17.96
C VAL A 5 10.55 -10.17 16.55
N ALA A 6 10.01 -11.35 16.23
CA ALA A 6 9.89 -11.77 14.84
C ALA A 6 9.30 -10.59 14.05
N THR A 7 10.06 -10.17 13.03
CA THR A 7 10.04 -8.87 12.37
C THR A 7 8.75 -8.66 11.56
N THR A 8 7.64 -8.35 12.23
CA THR A 8 6.40 -7.99 11.54
C THR A 8 6.54 -6.58 10.95
N ALA A 9 6.44 -6.48 9.62
CA ALA A 9 6.48 -5.21 8.92
C ALA A 9 5.35 -4.30 9.42
N GLN A 10 5.69 -3.09 9.86
CA GLN A 10 4.74 -2.14 10.45
C GLN A 10 4.36 -1.09 9.42
N VAL A 11 3.08 -0.71 9.37
CA VAL A 11 2.60 0.35 8.48
C VAL A 11 3.13 1.70 8.99
N LEU A 12 3.83 2.41 8.11
CA LEU A 12 4.33 3.77 8.32
C LEU A 12 3.32 4.81 7.85
N SER A 13 2.71 4.57 6.69
CA SER A 13 1.71 5.46 6.10
C SER A 13 0.78 4.71 5.16
N THR A 14 -0.41 5.25 4.97
CA THR A 14 -1.40 4.79 3.99
C THR A 14 -1.69 5.95 3.04
N ASN A 15 -1.46 5.74 1.75
CA ASN A 15 -1.71 6.72 0.70
C ASN A 15 -2.84 6.21 -0.20
N ILE A 16 -3.70 7.12 -0.65
CA ILE A 16 -4.81 6.83 -1.56
C ILE A 16 -4.56 7.63 -2.82
N PHE A 17 -4.58 6.96 -3.97
CA PHE A 17 -4.41 7.58 -5.29
C PHE A 17 -5.63 7.27 -6.16
N ASP A 18 -6.02 8.24 -6.98
CA ASP A 18 -7.10 8.11 -7.97
C ASP A 18 -6.62 7.49 -9.28
N SER A 19 -5.31 7.22 -9.41
CA SER A 19 -4.71 6.64 -10.59
C SER A 19 -3.64 5.61 -10.27
N ALA A 20 -3.58 4.57 -11.12
CA ALA A 20 -2.53 3.56 -11.05
C ALA A 20 -1.13 4.15 -11.28
N ALA A 21 -1.02 5.20 -12.10
CA ALA A 21 0.26 5.84 -12.41
C ALA A 21 0.90 6.46 -11.16
N GLU A 22 0.14 7.24 -10.39
CA GLU A 22 0.63 7.85 -9.14
C GLU A 22 0.95 6.79 -8.09
N ALA A 23 0.13 5.74 -7.99
CA ALA A 23 0.42 4.62 -7.10
C ALA A 23 1.75 3.94 -7.44
N ILE A 24 2.05 3.74 -8.73
CA ILE A 24 3.33 3.16 -9.21
C ILE A 24 4.52 4.07 -8.87
N GLU A 25 4.36 5.39 -8.96
CA GLU A 25 5.42 6.32 -8.56
C GLU A 25 5.72 6.21 -7.05
N ALA A 26 4.68 6.13 -6.21
CA ALA A 26 4.85 5.94 -4.77
C ALA A 26 5.51 4.59 -4.42
N ILE A 27 5.14 3.52 -5.12
CA ILE A 27 5.76 2.19 -4.97
C ILE A 27 7.23 2.25 -5.35
N SER A 28 7.56 2.90 -6.48
CA SER A 28 8.93 3.03 -6.96
C SER A 28 9.79 3.83 -5.99
N ALA A 29 9.24 4.89 -5.39
CA ALA A 29 9.93 5.67 -4.36
C ALA A 29 10.19 4.84 -3.09
N ALA A 30 9.23 4.00 -2.68
CA ALA A 30 9.38 3.11 -1.54
C ALA A 30 10.47 2.05 -1.77
N ASP A 31 10.55 1.49 -2.98
CA ASP A 31 11.59 0.54 -3.39
C ASP A 31 12.99 1.16 -3.29
N VAL A 32 13.18 2.39 -3.79
CA VAL A 32 14.46 3.14 -3.67
C VAL A 32 14.89 3.32 -2.21
N LEU A 33 13.94 3.41 -1.28
CA LEU A 33 14.19 3.57 0.15
C LEU A 33 14.32 2.22 0.90
N GLY A 34 14.13 1.09 0.21
CA GLY A 34 14.15 -0.25 0.83
C GLY A 34 12.97 -0.51 1.76
N LEU A 35 11.84 0.14 1.54
CA LEU A 35 10.63 -0.02 2.33
C LEU A 35 9.74 -1.13 1.77
N GLY A 36 8.91 -1.72 2.62
CA GLY A 36 7.87 -2.64 2.16
C GLY A 36 6.67 -1.89 1.62
N VAL A 37 5.90 -2.53 0.74
CA VAL A 37 4.64 -1.98 0.26
C VAL A 37 3.56 -3.06 0.25
N ARG A 38 2.34 -2.70 0.67
CA ARG A 38 1.13 -3.46 0.38
C ARG A 38 0.22 -2.60 -0.47
N VAL A 39 -0.22 -3.15 -1.61
CA VAL A 39 -1.07 -2.44 -2.56
C VAL A 39 -2.40 -3.18 -2.65
N SER A 40 -3.48 -2.43 -2.60
CA SER A 40 -4.82 -2.94 -2.88
C SER A 40 -5.61 -1.90 -3.66
N ASN A 41 -6.67 -2.35 -4.33
CA ASN A 41 -7.56 -1.48 -5.07
C ASN A 41 -8.98 -1.60 -4.52
N ARG A 42 -9.74 -0.50 -4.56
CA ARG A 42 -11.17 -0.49 -4.27
C ARG A 42 -11.91 0.40 -5.26
N LEU A 43 -13.16 0.05 -5.52
CA LEU A 43 -14.09 0.92 -6.25
C LEU A 43 -14.84 1.79 -5.24
N VAL A 44 -14.88 3.10 -5.45
CA VAL A 44 -15.67 4.04 -4.65
C VAL A 44 -16.65 4.81 -5.53
N PRO A 45 -17.82 5.22 -4.99
CA PRO A 45 -18.74 6.06 -5.74
C PRO A 45 -18.05 7.34 -6.24
N ASP A 46 -18.36 7.71 -7.48
CA ASP A 46 -17.88 8.95 -8.07
C ASP A 46 -18.62 10.16 -7.46
N GLU A 47 -17.87 11.14 -6.95
CA GLU A 47 -18.47 12.34 -6.33
C GLU A 47 -19.17 13.24 -7.37
N GLU A 48 -18.83 13.10 -8.65
CA GLU A 48 -19.42 13.88 -9.73
C GLU A 48 -20.62 13.17 -10.39
N SER A 49 -20.86 11.89 -10.07
CA SER A 49 -21.89 11.08 -10.71
C SER A 49 -22.36 9.92 -9.82
N ASP A 50 -23.60 10.00 -9.34
CA ASP A 50 -24.19 9.01 -8.42
C ASP A 50 -24.35 7.58 -9.00
N ASP A 51 -24.18 7.41 -10.31
CA ASP A 51 -24.33 6.14 -11.04
C ASP A 51 -22.99 5.53 -11.50
N THR A 52 -21.85 6.14 -11.15
CA THR A 52 -20.51 5.69 -11.56
C THR A 52 -19.62 5.39 -10.35
N PHE A 53 -18.63 4.53 -10.58
CA PHE A 53 -17.60 4.21 -9.60
C PHE A 53 -16.23 4.54 -10.20
N VAL A 54 -15.36 5.09 -9.38
CA VAL A 54 -13.96 5.33 -9.72
C VAL A 54 -13.06 4.37 -8.97
N GLU A 55 -11.91 4.10 -9.57
CA GLU A 55 -10.89 3.21 -9.04
C GLU A 55 -9.98 3.98 -8.08
N GLU A 56 -9.85 3.51 -6.83
CA GLU A 56 -8.91 4.04 -5.84
C GLU A 56 -7.84 3.01 -5.48
N TRP A 57 -6.59 3.45 -5.55
CA TRP A 57 -5.41 2.67 -5.20
C TRP A 57 -4.96 2.99 -3.78
N VAL A 58 -5.00 1.99 -2.91
CA VAL A 58 -4.55 2.08 -1.52
C VAL A 58 -3.14 1.49 -1.43
N VAL A 59 -2.17 2.34 -1.09
CA VAL A 59 -0.76 1.98 -0.96
C VAL A 59 -0.33 2.17 0.50
N GLU A 60 -0.14 1.06 1.21
CA GLU A 60 0.45 1.04 2.54
C GLU A 60 1.97 0.92 2.43
N ILE A 61 2.70 1.87 3.01
CA ILE A 61 4.16 1.83 3.12
C ILE A 61 4.51 1.18 4.45
N LEU A 62 5.41 0.20 4.43
CA LEU A 62 5.82 -0.56 5.59
C LEU A 62 7.30 -0.35 5.93
N THR A 63 7.66 -0.55 7.20
CA THR A 63 9.03 -0.46 7.70
C THR A 63 10.01 -1.42 7.01
N SER A 64 9.52 -2.53 6.48
CA SER A 64 10.30 -3.53 5.74
C SER A 64 9.39 -4.33 4.82
N VAL A 65 9.96 -5.04 3.86
CA VAL A 65 9.20 -5.96 2.99
C VAL A 65 8.42 -6.96 3.88
N PRO A 66 7.10 -7.08 3.72
CA PRO A 66 6.31 -8.02 4.51
C PRO A 66 6.76 -9.46 4.18
N ALA A 67 6.95 -10.27 5.23
CA ALA A 67 7.14 -11.70 5.04
C ALA A 67 5.86 -12.29 4.43
N VAL A 68 6.02 -13.05 3.34
CA VAL A 68 4.92 -13.84 2.76
C VAL A 68 4.88 -15.13 3.57
N ASP A 69 3.78 -15.37 4.30
CA ASP A 69 3.52 -16.72 4.81
C ASP A 69 3.19 -17.60 3.60
N GLU A 70 4.11 -18.50 3.25
CA GLU A 70 3.89 -19.55 2.25
C GLU A 70 2.98 -20.62 2.88
N GLU A 71 1.65 -20.42 2.83
CA GLU A 71 0.67 -21.49 3.13
C GLU A 71 0.53 -22.48 1.96
#